data_AF-A0A940I229-F1
#
_entry.id   AF-A0A940I229-F1
#
_cell.length_a   1.000
_cell.length_b   1.000
_cell.length_c   1.000
_cell.angle_alpha   90.00
_cell.angle_beta   90.00
_cell.angle_gamma   90.00
#
_symmetry.space_group_name_H-M   'P 1'
#
loop_
_entity.id
_entity.type
_entity.pdbx_description
1 polymer ?
#
loop_
_entity_poly.entity_id
_entity_poly.type
_entity_poly.pdbx_seq_one_letter_code
_entity_poly.pdbx_strand_id
1 'polypeptide(L)'
;MQLTVSKRLGLIILLLALWATIYFAQSTAVTGQFTDTKPGMFLTLTHSVTLKDSPVSSLYIPSNLYNVKFGQITFKNETFDVVIGLKNGKETLLIDGNRNKNLSDDIIYSQTSPITDTSIYIARLTFNDGSYYYIALWRIKDELYYCGITRKEGWLYSGDKKYKAAVAETDSDGWYTKGNILFMIDLNENGKFDGPEFFRKYVKIESEYYTIKSITRNGESIILEKNATSVLVPFVGEQFPNILLKDINNKEVDLSKPIGQWKVIYFNFLSASEIPQIKNWLNTLSNFSKEEMKIYALFGVSSCEYFPSKKCPKIEELENEYENITIIPINNKDLDELTIRLRLLYPETIMLVSPNNTLVYRTPAGVVTEEAIWKYTITMPTIEQFSHLIETLDKN
;
A
#
# COMPACT_ATOMS: atom_id res chain seq x y z
N MET A 1 14.66 42.31 49.27
CA MET A 1 15.84 42.42 48.39
C MET A 1 15.38 42.99 47.05
N GLN A 2 15.54 44.30 46.83
CA GLN A 2 15.08 44.96 45.60
C GLN A 2 16.04 44.64 44.45
N LEU A 3 15.59 43.86 43.46
CA LEU A 3 16.31 43.68 42.20
C LEU A 3 16.40 45.04 41.50
N THR A 4 17.63 45.49 41.24
CA THR A 4 17.94 46.70 40.46
C THR A 4 17.28 46.64 39.08
N VAL A 5 16.93 47.79 38.53
CA VAL A 5 16.21 47.91 37.23
C VAL A 5 16.92 47.12 36.12
N SER A 6 18.26 47.06 36.12
CA SER A 6 19.04 46.27 35.14
C SER A 6 18.86 44.75 35.30
N LYS A 7 18.71 44.24 36.53
CA LYS A 7 18.46 42.81 36.78
C LYS A 7 17.03 42.41 36.42
N ARG A 8 16.06 43.33 36.54
CA ARG A 8 14.68 43.11 36.08
C ARG A 8 14.61 43.06 34.55
N LEU A 9 15.31 43.96 33.87
CA LEU A 9 15.38 43.96 32.41
C LEU A 9 16.06 42.69 31.87
N GLY A 10 17.16 42.25 32.49
CA GLY A 10 17.83 41.00 32.14
C GLY A 10 16.94 39.76 32.33
N LEU A 11 16.13 39.72 33.40
CA LEU A 11 15.18 38.63 33.63
C LEU A 11 14.04 38.64 32.59
N ILE A 12 13.53 39.81 32.21
CA ILE A 12 12.49 39.94 31.18
C ILE A 12 13.02 39.48 29.81
N ILE A 13 14.25 39.88 29.44
CA ILE A 13 14.88 39.45 28.18
C ILE A 13 15.12 37.93 28.20
N LEU A 14 15.58 37.36 29.32
CA LEU A 14 15.76 35.91 29.47
C LEU A 14 14.42 35.17 29.35
N LEU A 15 13.36 35.68 29.99
CA LEU A 15 12.03 35.10 29.90
C LEU A 15 11.47 35.19 28.48
N LEU A 16 11.64 36.32 27.78
CA LEU A 16 11.25 36.47 26.38
C LEU A 16 12.05 35.54 25.46
N ALA A 17 13.35 35.36 25.71
CA ALA A 17 14.17 34.42 24.96
C ALA A 17 13.72 32.96 25.21
N LEU A 18 13.42 32.60 26.46
CA LEU A 18 12.86 31.28 26.81
C LEU A 18 11.48 31.06 26.20
N TRP A 19 10.62 32.08 26.24
CA TRP A 19 9.28 32.03 25.65
C TRP A 19 9.38 31.89 24.14
N ALA A 20 10.26 32.65 23.48
CA ALA A 20 10.56 32.51 22.05
C ALA A 20 11.10 31.12 21.73
N THR A 21 12.04 30.56 22.49
CA THR A 21 12.53 29.20 22.23
C THR A 21 11.45 28.16 22.44
N ILE A 22 10.52 28.32 23.40
CA ILE A 22 9.39 27.40 23.58
C ILE A 22 8.36 27.55 22.44
N TYR A 23 8.10 28.78 21.99
CA TYR A 23 7.18 29.06 20.88
C TYR A 23 7.72 28.57 19.54
N PHE A 24 9.02 28.73 19.29
CA PHE A 24 9.70 28.21 18.10
C PHE A 24 10.07 26.72 18.21
N ALA A 25 10.06 26.14 19.42
CA ALA A 25 10.21 24.71 19.65
C ALA A 25 8.88 23.97 19.76
N GLN A 26 7.72 24.63 19.56
CA GLN A 26 6.49 23.92 19.24
C GLN A 26 6.79 23.09 18.00
N SER A 27 6.97 21.78 18.23
CA SER A 27 7.42 20.88 17.19
C SER A 27 6.42 20.94 16.06
N THR A 28 6.90 21.22 14.86
CA THR A 28 6.21 20.98 13.57
C THR A 28 5.91 19.49 13.33
N ALA A 29 5.93 18.68 14.38
CA ALA A 29 5.70 17.24 14.33
C ALA A 29 4.21 16.99 14.26
N VAL A 30 3.79 16.36 13.17
CA VAL A 30 2.46 15.79 13.04
C VAL A 30 2.46 14.48 13.81
N THR A 31 1.48 14.28 14.69
CA THR A 31 1.42 13.10 15.58
C THR A 31 0.09 12.39 15.44
N GLY A 32 0.09 11.07 15.46
CA GLY A 32 -1.14 10.27 15.41
C GLY A 32 -1.26 9.38 16.63
N GLN A 33 -2.51 9.19 17.09
CA GLN A 33 -2.89 8.30 18.18
C GLN A 33 -4.02 7.38 17.69
N PHE A 34 -3.81 6.07 17.76
CA PHE A 34 -4.70 5.04 17.20
C PHE A 34 -5.13 4.05 18.28
N THR A 35 -6.28 4.29 18.88
CA THR A 35 -6.78 3.51 20.02
C THR A 35 -7.64 2.33 19.58
N ASP A 36 -8.24 2.40 18.40
CA ASP A 36 -9.26 1.46 17.98
C ASP A 36 -8.66 0.37 17.10
N THR A 37 -8.85 -0.90 17.46
CA THR A 37 -8.36 -2.04 16.67
C THR A 37 -9.51 -2.63 15.87
N LYS A 38 -9.40 -2.63 14.54
CA LYS A 38 -10.46 -3.10 13.63
C LYS A 38 -9.91 -4.06 12.57
N PRO A 39 -10.71 -5.07 12.14
CA PRO A 39 -10.43 -5.77 10.89
C PRO A 39 -10.76 -4.84 9.71
N GLY A 40 -10.07 -5.02 8.58
CA GLY A 40 -10.37 -4.26 7.37
C GLY A 40 -9.12 -3.70 6.73
N MET A 41 -8.61 -4.38 5.71
CA MET A 41 -7.59 -3.90 4.77
C MET A 41 -7.44 -4.91 3.61
N PHE A 42 -6.54 -4.63 2.66
CA PHE A 42 -6.19 -5.56 1.59
C PHE A 42 -5.36 -6.73 2.11
N LEU A 43 -5.29 -7.81 1.34
CA LEU A 43 -4.34 -8.89 1.59
C LEU A 43 -2.90 -8.34 1.44
N THR A 44 -2.13 -8.46 2.51
CA THR A 44 -0.74 -8.01 2.63
C THR A 44 0.23 -9.16 2.27
N LEU A 45 1.46 -9.10 2.77
CA LEU A 45 2.38 -10.21 2.66
C LEU A 45 1.73 -11.49 3.22
N THR A 46 1.69 -12.50 2.38
CA THR A 46 1.06 -13.77 2.69
C THR A 46 2.12 -14.77 3.10
N HIS A 47 1.84 -15.52 4.16
CA HIS A 47 2.69 -16.60 4.66
C HIS A 47 2.00 -17.94 4.41
N SER A 48 2.77 -18.94 3.96
CA SER A 48 2.27 -20.31 3.82
C SER A 48 2.36 -21.07 5.13
N VAL A 49 1.44 -22.02 5.31
CA VAL A 49 1.32 -22.89 6.47
C VAL A 49 1.43 -24.32 5.99
N THR A 50 2.43 -25.04 6.49
CA THR A 50 2.56 -26.47 6.25
C THR A 50 1.49 -27.23 7.03
N LEU A 51 0.65 -27.96 6.30
CA LEU A 51 -0.37 -28.84 6.86
C LEU A 51 0.18 -30.25 7.09
N LYS A 52 -0.17 -30.86 8.23
CA LYS A 52 0.27 -32.19 8.67
C LYS A 52 -0.92 -33.08 9.00
N ASP A 53 -0.70 -34.40 8.99
CA ASP A 53 -1.71 -35.41 9.34
C ASP A 53 -1.89 -35.61 10.85
N SER A 54 -0.97 -35.09 11.66
CA SER A 54 -1.01 -35.23 13.11
C SER A 54 -0.75 -33.89 13.78
N PRO A 55 -1.42 -33.60 14.90
CA PRO A 55 -1.22 -32.35 15.61
C PRO A 55 0.15 -32.32 16.29
N VAL A 56 0.70 -31.11 16.43
CA VAL A 56 1.95 -30.88 17.17
C VAL A 56 1.71 -30.87 18.69
N SER A 57 0.48 -30.59 19.12
CA SER A 57 0.06 -30.49 20.52
C SER A 57 -1.30 -31.18 20.74
N SER A 58 -1.70 -31.41 22.00
CA SER A 58 -3.05 -31.92 22.29
C SER A 58 -4.07 -30.81 22.09
N LEU A 59 -5.07 -31.05 21.23
CA LEU A 59 -6.10 -30.08 20.85
C LEU A 59 -7.48 -30.70 21.05
N TYR A 60 -8.41 -29.92 21.59
CA TYR A 60 -9.82 -30.24 21.57
C TYR A 60 -10.45 -29.75 20.26
N ILE A 61 -10.89 -30.69 19.43
CA ILE A 61 -11.46 -30.46 18.11
C ILE A 61 -12.88 -31.04 18.09
N PRO A 62 -13.85 -30.35 17.46
CA PRO A 62 -15.20 -30.88 17.30
C PRO A 62 -15.20 -32.28 16.66
N SER A 63 -15.90 -33.24 17.28
CA SER A 63 -15.92 -34.65 16.85
C SER A 63 -16.54 -34.89 15.46
N ASN A 64 -17.24 -33.90 14.92
CA ASN A 64 -17.86 -33.95 13.60
C ASN A 64 -16.97 -33.40 12.47
N LEU A 65 -15.72 -33.06 12.77
CA LEU A 65 -14.72 -32.68 11.78
C LEU A 65 -13.92 -33.92 11.33
N TYR A 66 -13.93 -34.22 10.03
CA TYR A 66 -13.19 -35.36 9.46
C TYR A 66 -12.22 -34.91 8.37
N ASN A 67 -11.33 -35.81 7.92
CA ASN A 67 -10.21 -35.50 7.01
C ASN A 67 -9.35 -34.34 7.51
N VAL A 68 -9.04 -34.38 8.81
CA VAL A 68 -8.41 -33.28 9.54
C VAL A 68 -6.94 -33.15 9.16
N LYS A 69 -6.51 -31.91 8.91
CA LYS A 69 -5.11 -31.52 8.81
C LYS A 69 -4.79 -30.42 9.82
N PHE A 70 -3.55 -30.40 10.26
CA PHE A 70 -3.07 -29.54 11.33
C PHE A 70 -1.96 -28.62 10.83
N GLY A 71 -2.02 -27.35 11.20
CA GLY A 71 -1.01 -26.35 10.90
C GLY A 71 -0.73 -25.48 12.13
N GLN A 72 0.29 -24.65 12.03
CA GLN A 72 0.62 -23.65 13.04
C GLN A 72 0.97 -22.34 12.33
N ILE A 73 0.42 -21.24 12.81
CA ILE A 73 0.82 -19.89 12.39
C ILE A 73 1.60 -19.23 13.50
N THR A 74 2.47 -18.28 13.15
CA THR A 74 3.21 -17.48 14.12
C THR A 74 2.95 -16.01 13.88
N PHE A 75 2.57 -15.31 14.93
CA PHE A 75 2.26 -13.88 14.88
C PHE A 75 2.71 -13.24 16.20
N LYS A 76 3.40 -12.11 16.14
CA LYS A 76 4.09 -11.48 17.30
C LYS A 76 4.98 -12.45 18.10
N ASN A 77 5.63 -13.40 17.43
CA ASN A 77 6.41 -14.48 18.05
C ASN A 77 5.59 -15.43 18.94
N GLU A 78 4.27 -15.44 18.81
CA GLU A 78 3.38 -16.41 19.46
C GLU A 78 2.79 -17.36 18.42
N THR A 79 2.68 -18.64 18.77
CA THR A 79 2.18 -19.69 17.87
C THR A 79 0.72 -20.03 18.16
N PHE A 80 -0.09 -20.13 17.12
CA PHE A 80 -1.50 -20.49 17.18
C PHE A 80 -1.73 -21.74 16.34
N ASP A 81 -2.43 -22.73 16.91
CA ASP A 81 -2.74 -23.99 16.22
C ASP A 81 -3.92 -23.78 15.28
N VAL A 82 -3.79 -24.23 14.03
CA VAL A 82 -4.84 -24.16 13.01
C VAL A 82 -5.22 -25.57 12.59
N VAL A 83 -6.52 -25.79 12.41
CA VAL A 83 -7.07 -27.07 12.00
C VAL A 83 -7.99 -26.85 10.81
N ILE A 84 -7.81 -27.66 9.77
CA ILE A 84 -8.68 -27.65 8.60
C ILE A 84 -9.26 -29.05 8.41
N GLY A 85 -10.53 -29.12 8.04
CA GLY A 85 -11.21 -30.39 7.80
C GLY A 85 -12.55 -30.18 7.12
N LEU A 86 -13.34 -31.25 7.06
CA LEU A 86 -14.67 -31.23 6.48
C LEU A 86 -15.73 -31.38 7.56
N LYS A 87 -16.74 -30.51 7.51
CA LYS A 87 -17.95 -30.57 8.34
C LYS A 87 -19.16 -30.51 7.41
N ASN A 88 -19.97 -31.56 7.42
CA ASN A 88 -21.12 -31.70 6.50
C ASN A 88 -20.75 -31.52 5.01
N GLY A 89 -19.60 -32.07 4.59
CA GLY A 89 -19.11 -31.95 3.21
C GLY A 89 -18.52 -30.59 2.82
N LYS A 90 -18.53 -29.60 3.72
CA LYS A 90 -17.92 -28.28 3.49
C LYS A 90 -16.60 -28.16 4.23
N GLU A 91 -15.63 -27.52 3.59
CA GLU A 91 -14.38 -27.16 4.26
C GLU A 91 -14.69 -26.26 5.47
N THR A 92 -13.97 -26.49 6.55
CA THR A 92 -14.07 -25.74 7.79
C THR A 92 -12.66 -25.54 8.31
N LEU A 93 -12.31 -24.29 8.56
CA LEU A 93 -11.08 -23.89 9.21
C LEU A 93 -11.39 -23.47 10.64
N LEU A 94 -10.62 -24.01 11.58
CA LEU A 94 -10.64 -23.68 12.99
C LEU A 94 -9.25 -23.18 13.41
N ILE A 95 -9.18 -22.31 14.40
CA ILE A 95 -7.93 -21.82 14.97
C ILE A 95 -8.07 -21.66 16.47
N ASP A 96 -7.04 -22.04 17.21
CA ASP A 96 -6.87 -21.82 18.65
C ASP A 96 -6.42 -20.36 18.88
N GLY A 97 -7.32 -19.41 18.63
CA GLY A 97 -7.06 -17.97 18.57
C GLY A 97 -6.73 -17.36 19.92
N ASN A 98 -7.18 -17.98 21.01
CA ASN A 98 -6.89 -17.56 22.39
C ASN A 98 -5.83 -18.44 23.09
N ARG A 99 -5.35 -19.51 22.42
CA ARG A 99 -4.32 -20.45 22.87
C ARG A 99 -4.71 -21.35 24.06
N ASN A 100 -6.01 -21.55 24.31
CA ASN A 100 -6.52 -22.44 25.35
C ASN A 100 -6.64 -23.91 24.91
N LYS A 101 -6.27 -24.23 23.66
CA LYS A 101 -6.33 -25.57 23.03
C LYS A 101 -7.75 -26.08 22.75
N ASN A 102 -8.76 -25.23 22.86
CA ASN A 102 -10.15 -25.53 22.56
C ASN A 102 -10.61 -24.78 21.31
N LEU A 103 -10.52 -25.42 20.16
CA LEU A 103 -10.87 -24.79 18.88
C LEU A 103 -12.39 -24.57 18.67
N SER A 104 -13.22 -24.92 19.65
CA SER A 104 -14.67 -24.78 19.56
C SER A 104 -15.20 -23.46 20.12
N ASP A 105 -14.38 -22.69 20.84
CA ASP A 105 -14.79 -21.43 21.48
C ASP A 105 -14.32 -20.17 20.76
N ASP A 106 -13.45 -20.30 19.76
CA ASP A 106 -12.99 -19.18 18.94
C ASP A 106 -13.97 -18.83 17.82
N ILE A 107 -14.19 -17.51 17.63
CA ILE A 107 -15.10 -16.99 16.61
C ILE A 107 -14.34 -16.80 15.29
N ILE A 108 -14.82 -17.47 14.26
CA ILE A 108 -14.29 -17.38 12.89
C ILE A 108 -15.42 -16.97 11.96
N TYR A 109 -15.20 -15.89 11.22
CA TYR A 109 -16.08 -15.45 10.15
C TYR A 109 -15.57 -15.98 8.83
N SER A 110 -16.44 -16.30 7.88
CA SER A 110 -16.02 -16.61 6.52
C SER A 110 -16.64 -15.65 5.52
N GLN A 111 -15.87 -15.28 4.51
CA GLN A 111 -16.34 -14.58 3.33
C GLN A 111 -15.84 -15.30 2.08
N THR A 112 -16.65 -15.36 1.04
CA THR A 112 -16.18 -15.85 -0.26
C THR A 112 -15.53 -14.70 -1.00
N SER A 113 -14.28 -14.87 -1.44
CA SER A 113 -13.62 -13.94 -2.36
C SER A 113 -14.34 -13.97 -3.70
N PRO A 114 -14.91 -12.85 -4.19
CA PRO A 114 -15.58 -12.84 -5.50
C PRO A 114 -14.59 -12.92 -6.67
N ILE A 115 -13.29 -12.71 -6.41
CA ILE A 115 -12.24 -12.71 -7.44
C ILE A 115 -11.71 -14.13 -7.66
N THR A 116 -11.54 -14.90 -6.59
CA THR A 116 -10.86 -16.21 -6.63
C THR A 116 -11.79 -17.38 -6.31
N ASP A 117 -13.07 -17.10 -6.03
CA ASP A 117 -14.06 -18.06 -5.54
C ASP A 117 -13.55 -18.90 -4.35
N THR A 118 -12.61 -18.34 -3.59
CA THR A 118 -11.96 -19.00 -2.45
C THR A 118 -12.61 -18.52 -1.17
N SER A 119 -12.90 -19.45 -0.26
CA SER A 119 -13.34 -19.10 1.09
C SER A 119 -12.18 -18.51 1.89
N ILE A 120 -12.35 -17.28 2.36
CA ILE A 120 -11.45 -16.60 3.27
C ILE A 120 -12.06 -16.64 4.66
N TYR A 121 -11.30 -17.16 5.62
CA TYR A 121 -11.66 -17.23 7.02
C TYR A 121 -10.97 -16.10 7.78
N ILE A 122 -11.72 -15.36 8.57
CA ILE A 122 -11.25 -14.25 9.37
C ILE A 122 -11.31 -14.65 10.83
N ALA A 123 -10.18 -14.61 11.50
CA ALA A 123 -10.04 -15.00 12.89
C ALA A 123 -9.43 -13.90 13.73
N ARG A 124 -9.78 -13.87 15.02
CA ARG A 124 -9.17 -13.01 16.02
C ARG A 124 -8.14 -13.80 16.82
N LEU A 125 -6.90 -13.32 16.88
CA LEU A 125 -5.84 -13.80 17.74
C LEU A 125 -5.78 -12.96 19.00
N THR A 126 -5.65 -13.59 20.17
CA THR A 126 -5.45 -12.93 21.47
C THR A 126 -4.09 -13.30 22.04
N PHE A 127 -3.27 -12.30 22.32
CA PHE A 127 -1.89 -12.48 22.77
C PHE A 127 -1.79 -12.45 24.30
N ASN A 128 -0.63 -12.83 24.83
CA ASN A 128 -0.38 -12.85 26.28
C ASN A 128 -0.47 -11.45 26.93
N ASP A 129 -0.18 -10.40 26.17
CA ASP A 129 -0.26 -9.01 26.62
C ASP A 129 -1.70 -8.46 26.65
N GLY A 130 -2.70 -9.30 26.31
CA GLY A 130 -4.12 -8.92 26.24
C GLY A 130 -4.49 -8.17 24.96
N SER A 131 -3.53 -7.84 24.11
CA SER A 131 -3.80 -7.28 22.79
C SER A 131 -4.42 -8.34 21.88
N TYR A 132 -5.03 -7.88 20.78
CA TYR A 132 -5.58 -8.77 19.79
C TYR A 132 -5.29 -8.30 18.36
N TYR A 133 -5.30 -9.25 17.44
CA TYR A 133 -5.19 -9.05 16.00
C TYR A 133 -6.28 -9.80 15.26
N TYR A 134 -6.60 -9.33 14.07
CA TYR A 134 -7.36 -10.03 13.05
C TYR A 134 -6.44 -10.50 11.93
N ILE A 135 -6.64 -11.74 11.52
CA ILE A 135 -5.94 -12.36 10.38
C ILE A 135 -6.96 -12.92 9.40
N ALA A 136 -6.54 -13.05 8.15
CA ALA A 136 -7.24 -13.79 7.12
C ALA A 136 -6.50 -15.10 6.84
N LEU A 137 -7.24 -16.19 6.63
CA LEU A 137 -6.71 -17.50 6.24
C LEU A 137 -7.50 -18.05 5.06
N TRP A 138 -6.81 -18.70 4.12
CA TRP A 138 -7.47 -19.36 2.99
C TRP A 138 -6.60 -20.49 2.46
N ARG A 139 -7.23 -21.45 1.79
CA ARG A 139 -6.55 -22.60 1.20
C ARG A 139 -6.52 -22.49 -0.32
N ILE A 140 -5.38 -22.77 -0.92
CA ILE A 140 -5.25 -22.98 -2.37
C ILE A 140 -4.59 -24.34 -2.57
N LYS A 141 -5.30 -25.27 -3.22
CA LYS A 141 -4.85 -26.67 -3.38
C LYS A 141 -4.54 -27.29 -2.02
N ASP A 142 -3.29 -27.67 -1.74
CA ASP A 142 -2.88 -28.33 -0.50
C ASP A 142 -2.14 -27.41 0.47
N GLU A 143 -2.07 -26.12 0.16
CA GLU A 143 -1.41 -25.12 1.00
C GLU A 143 -2.43 -24.21 1.66
N LEU A 144 -2.26 -24.00 2.97
CA LEU A 144 -2.96 -22.98 3.72
C LEU A 144 -2.10 -21.72 3.75
N TYR A 145 -2.74 -20.57 3.64
CA TYR A 145 -2.10 -19.27 3.66
C TYR A 145 -2.74 -18.39 4.72
N TYR A 146 -1.97 -17.44 5.26
CA TYR A 146 -2.48 -16.41 6.15
C TYR A 146 -1.80 -15.05 5.93
N CYS A 147 -2.51 -13.99 6.30
CA CYS A 147 -1.96 -12.64 6.41
C CYS A 147 -2.70 -11.83 7.49
N GLY A 148 -2.06 -10.76 7.97
CA GLY A 148 -2.66 -9.79 8.87
C GLY A 148 -3.64 -8.89 8.13
N ILE A 149 -4.80 -8.62 8.76
CA ILE A 149 -5.81 -7.70 8.21
C ILE A 149 -6.24 -6.63 9.23
N THR A 150 -5.36 -6.36 10.20
CA THR A 150 -5.65 -5.46 11.31
C THR A 150 -5.21 -4.06 10.98
N ARG A 151 -6.11 -3.11 11.18
CA ARG A 151 -5.77 -1.69 11.24
C ARG A 151 -6.06 -1.11 12.61
N LYS A 152 -5.24 -0.13 12.99
CA LYS A 152 -5.43 0.73 14.16
C LYS A 152 -5.99 2.05 13.67
N GLU A 153 -7.18 2.43 14.13
CA GLU A 153 -7.82 3.70 13.79
C GLU A 153 -7.74 4.70 14.94
N GLY A 154 -7.77 5.98 14.58
CA GLY A 154 -7.82 7.09 15.52
C GLY A 154 -7.63 8.42 14.80
N TRP A 155 -6.81 9.29 15.40
CA TRP A 155 -6.67 10.68 14.98
C TRP A 155 -5.23 11.04 14.70
N LEU A 156 -5.03 11.78 13.60
CA LEU A 156 -3.78 12.45 13.26
C LEU A 156 -3.92 13.95 13.49
N TYR A 157 -2.98 14.55 14.21
CA TYR A 157 -2.96 15.96 14.60
C TYR A 157 -1.86 16.69 13.85
N SER A 158 -2.25 17.74 13.11
CA SER A 158 -1.34 18.61 12.35
C SER A 158 -1.67 20.07 12.67
N GLY A 159 -0.91 20.67 13.60
CA GLY A 159 -1.27 21.96 14.17
C GLY A 159 -2.64 21.89 14.85
N ASP A 160 -3.55 22.79 14.46
CA ASP A 160 -4.92 22.82 14.99
C ASP A 160 -5.89 21.86 14.27
N LYS A 161 -5.44 21.21 13.19
CA LYS A 161 -6.25 20.27 12.41
C LYS A 161 -6.14 18.86 12.95
N LYS A 162 -7.26 18.13 12.87
CA LYS A 162 -7.35 16.71 13.17
C LYS A 162 -7.95 15.96 11.97
N TYR A 163 -7.34 14.84 11.61
CA TYR A 163 -7.79 13.98 10.53
C TYR A 163 -8.08 12.60 11.10
N LYS A 164 -9.16 11.97 10.63
CA LYS A 164 -9.37 10.54 10.90
C LYS A 164 -8.29 9.78 10.14
N ALA A 165 -7.62 8.87 10.83
CA ALA A 165 -6.50 8.15 10.25
C ALA A 165 -6.45 6.71 10.74
N ALA A 166 -5.82 5.86 9.95
CA ALA A 166 -5.59 4.48 10.30
C ALA A 166 -4.19 4.04 9.90
N VAL A 167 -3.62 3.08 10.62
CA VAL A 167 -2.36 2.42 10.26
C VAL A 167 -2.51 0.91 10.30
N ALA A 168 -1.93 0.24 9.33
CA ALA A 168 -1.88 -1.20 9.23
C ALA A 168 -0.44 -1.66 8.97
N GLU A 169 -0.06 -2.82 9.51
CA GLU A 169 1.19 -3.50 9.12
C GLU A 169 1.00 -4.21 7.77
N THR A 170 2.09 -4.46 7.06
CA THR A 170 2.04 -5.09 5.73
C THR A 170 2.91 -6.35 5.58
N ASP A 171 3.70 -6.72 6.59
CA ASP A 171 4.58 -7.90 6.58
C ASP A 171 3.98 -9.13 7.25
N SER A 172 2.84 -8.97 7.92
CA SER A 172 2.06 -9.99 8.59
C SER A 172 2.85 -10.75 9.65
N ASP A 173 3.72 -10.03 10.37
CA ASP A 173 4.40 -10.52 11.57
C ASP A 173 3.77 -10.00 12.88
N GLY A 174 2.86 -9.01 12.78
CA GLY A 174 2.13 -8.39 13.87
C GLY A 174 2.81 -7.22 14.57
N TRP A 175 3.96 -6.78 14.06
CA TRP A 175 4.70 -5.62 14.54
C TRP A 175 4.65 -4.47 13.53
N TYR A 176 4.28 -3.30 14.02
CA TYR A 176 4.31 -2.10 13.20
C TYR A 176 5.74 -1.58 13.12
N THR A 177 6.25 -1.44 11.89
CA THR A 177 7.57 -0.86 11.62
C THR A 177 7.48 0.22 10.54
N LYS A 178 8.38 1.21 10.58
CA LYS A 178 8.37 2.33 9.62
C LYS A 178 8.39 1.88 8.15
N GLY A 179 9.02 0.74 7.85
CA GLY A 179 9.16 0.22 6.49
C GLY A 179 7.95 -0.61 6.01
N ASN A 180 7.22 -1.22 6.94
CA ASN A 180 6.19 -2.22 6.62
C ASN A 180 4.83 -1.78 7.13
N ILE A 181 4.44 -0.54 6.80
CA ILE A 181 3.11 -0.03 7.14
C ILE A 181 2.41 0.62 5.95
N LEU A 182 1.09 0.53 5.99
CA LEU A 182 0.15 1.31 5.18
C LEU A 182 -0.54 2.30 6.11
N PHE A 183 -0.39 3.58 5.81
CA PHE A 183 -0.97 4.69 6.55
C PHE A 183 -2.10 5.33 5.74
N MET A 184 -3.25 5.54 6.35
CA MET A 184 -4.47 6.03 5.71
C MET A 184 -4.93 7.30 6.41
N ILE A 185 -5.24 8.36 5.67
CA ILE A 185 -5.66 9.65 6.22
C ILE A 185 -6.85 10.16 5.44
N ASP A 186 -8.00 10.30 6.10
CA ASP A 186 -9.19 10.93 5.56
C ASP A 186 -8.92 12.44 5.44
N LEU A 187 -8.39 12.85 4.29
CA LEU A 187 -7.98 14.22 3.99
C LEU A 187 -9.16 15.07 3.53
N ASN A 188 -10.20 14.43 2.99
CA ASN A 188 -11.42 15.09 2.52
C ASN A 188 -12.55 15.16 3.58
N GLU A 189 -12.32 14.57 4.76
CA GLU A 189 -13.23 14.55 5.91
C GLU A 189 -14.58 13.89 5.64
N ASN A 190 -14.63 12.93 4.70
CA ASN A 190 -15.86 12.23 4.34
C ASN A 190 -16.15 10.99 5.21
N GLY A 191 -15.25 10.65 6.13
CA GLY A 191 -15.35 9.52 7.05
C GLY A 191 -14.85 8.18 6.49
N LYS A 192 -14.45 8.14 5.21
CA LYS A 192 -13.91 6.99 4.48
C LYS A 192 -12.44 7.25 4.09
N PHE A 193 -11.79 6.24 3.53
CA PHE A 193 -10.45 6.35 2.98
C PHE A 193 -10.49 6.08 1.48
N ASP A 194 -10.18 7.10 0.68
CA ASP A 194 -10.15 7.01 -0.78
C ASP A 194 -8.76 6.62 -1.29
N GLY A 195 -8.62 6.10 -2.52
CA GLY A 195 -7.33 5.67 -3.07
C GLY A 195 -6.19 6.70 -2.87
N PRO A 196 -6.41 7.99 -3.18
CA PRO A 196 -5.44 9.07 -2.93
C PRO A 196 -5.18 9.41 -1.45
N GLU A 197 -5.64 8.62 -0.50
CA GLU A 197 -5.46 8.81 0.95
C GLU A 197 -4.63 7.69 1.59
N PHE A 198 -4.13 6.77 0.78
CA PHE A 198 -3.20 5.73 1.20
C PHE A 198 -1.76 6.19 1.00
N PHE A 199 -0.96 6.00 2.05
CA PHE A 199 0.42 6.41 2.18
C PHE A 199 1.27 5.25 2.72
N ARG A 200 2.55 5.25 2.36
CA ARG A 200 3.55 4.37 2.97
C ARG A 200 4.63 5.26 3.57
N LYS A 201 5.80 5.33 2.92
CA LYS A 201 6.99 6.05 3.37
C LYS A 201 6.85 7.58 3.44
N TYR A 202 6.13 8.15 2.47
CA TYR A 202 5.90 9.60 2.38
C TYR A 202 4.42 9.90 2.54
N VAL A 203 4.12 11.00 3.20
CA VAL A 203 2.78 11.48 3.49
C VAL A 203 2.67 12.92 3.00
N LYS A 204 1.54 13.27 2.39
CA LYS A 204 1.21 14.65 2.04
C LYS A 204 -0.02 15.06 2.82
N ILE A 205 0.08 16.17 3.55
CA ILE A 205 -1.02 16.78 4.28
C ILE A 205 -1.03 18.23 3.82
N GLU A 206 -2.14 18.63 3.18
CA GLU A 206 -2.24 19.94 2.51
C GLU A 206 -1.10 20.15 1.50
N SER A 207 -0.37 21.26 1.58
CA SER A 207 0.78 21.58 0.72
C SER A 207 2.11 21.02 1.25
N GLU A 208 2.10 20.36 2.40
CA GLU A 208 3.31 19.97 3.12
C GLU A 208 3.60 18.47 3.01
N TYR A 209 4.88 18.13 2.93
CA TYR A 209 5.35 16.75 2.79
C TYR A 209 5.98 16.28 4.09
N TYR A 210 5.74 15.01 4.42
CA TYR A 210 6.23 14.39 5.64
C TYR A 210 6.77 12.98 5.36
N THR A 211 7.67 12.54 6.24
CA THR A 211 8.09 11.14 6.36
C THR A 211 7.70 10.61 7.72
N ILE A 212 7.47 9.30 7.80
CA ILE A 212 7.27 8.64 9.09
C ILE A 212 8.58 8.71 9.87
N LYS A 213 8.62 9.44 10.99
CA LYS A 213 9.79 9.49 11.86
C LYS A 213 9.87 8.23 12.72
N SER A 214 8.75 7.86 13.34
CA SER A 214 8.64 6.69 14.21
C SER A 214 7.21 6.18 14.30
N ILE A 215 7.06 4.89 14.57
CA ILE A 215 5.80 4.24 14.94
C ILE A 215 6.05 3.30 16.12
N THR A 216 5.12 3.21 17.06
CA THR A 216 5.20 2.25 18.16
C THR A 216 4.98 0.83 17.64
N ARG A 217 5.62 -0.16 18.26
CA ARG A 217 5.51 -1.57 17.85
C ARG A 217 4.08 -2.11 17.80
N ASN A 218 3.20 -1.59 18.63
CA ASN A 218 1.78 -1.97 18.69
C ASN A 218 0.88 -1.14 17.76
N GLY A 219 1.44 -0.17 17.03
CA GLY A 219 0.73 0.66 16.05
C GLY A 219 -0.16 1.75 16.66
N GLU A 220 -0.04 2.03 17.96
CA GLU A 220 -0.90 2.99 18.65
C GLU A 220 -0.46 4.45 18.48
N SER A 221 0.80 4.70 18.12
CA SER A 221 1.29 6.07 17.95
C SER A 221 2.24 6.17 16.76
N ILE A 222 2.07 7.23 15.96
CA ILE A 222 2.97 7.59 14.85
C ILE A 222 3.42 9.04 15.00
N ILE A 223 4.66 9.31 14.60
CA ILE A 223 5.19 10.67 14.53
C ILE A 223 5.69 10.88 13.11
N LEU A 224 5.29 11.97 12.48
CA LEU A 224 5.79 12.39 11.18
C LEU A 224 6.74 13.58 11.36
N GLU A 225 7.73 13.64 10.49
CA GLU A 225 8.66 14.77 10.38
C GLU A 225 8.52 15.42 9.03
N LYS A 226 8.58 16.75 9.01
CA LYS A 226 8.51 17.54 7.78
C LYS A 226 9.67 17.18 6.86
N ASN A 227 9.38 16.94 5.60
CA ASN A 227 10.34 16.66 4.54
C ASN A 227 10.35 17.81 3.53
N ALA A 228 11.53 18.31 3.18
CA ALA A 228 11.68 19.44 2.27
C ALA A 228 11.42 19.05 0.79
N THR A 229 11.47 17.76 0.46
CA THR A 229 11.38 17.29 -0.91
C THR A 229 9.96 16.83 -1.23
N SER A 230 9.39 17.34 -2.33
CA SER A 230 8.20 16.75 -2.95
C SER A 230 8.59 15.40 -3.57
N VAL A 231 8.38 14.30 -2.84
CA VAL A 231 8.79 12.95 -3.29
C VAL A 231 7.64 12.17 -3.94
N LEU A 232 6.39 12.61 -3.76
CA LEU A 232 5.21 11.90 -4.26
C LEU A 232 4.70 12.46 -5.59
N VAL A 233 4.10 11.60 -6.41
CA VAL A 233 3.25 11.98 -7.52
C VAL A 233 2.12 12.78 -6.93
N PRO A 234 2.02 14.03 -7.38
CA PRO A 234 1.13 14.97 -6.76
C PRO A 234 -0.27 14.76 -7.39
N PHE A 235 -1.32 15.33 -6.79
CA PHE A 235 -2.68 15.23 -7.30
C PHE A 235 -2.76 15.78 -8.74
N VAL A 236 -3.84 15.46 -9.47
CA VAL A 236 -4.10 16.10 -10.77
C VAL A 236 -3.99 17.63 -10.58
N GLY A 237 -3.24 18.28 -11.47
CA GLY A 237 -2.90 19.71 -11.41
C GLY A 237 -1.51 20.02 -10.82
N GLU A 238 -0.77 19.02 -10.33
CA GLU A 238 0.52 19.24 -9.69
C GLU A 238 1.72 18.68 -10.51
N GLN A 239 2.94 19.11 -10.19
CA GLN A 239 4.17 18.81 -10.95
C GLN A 239 4.69 17.37 -10.79
N PHE A 240 4.81 16.63 -11.90
CA PHE A 240 5.26 15.25 -11.91
C PHE A 240 6.65 15.10 -11.25
N PRO A 241 6.84 14.12 -10.34
CA PRO A 241 8.00 14.08 -9.46
C PRO A 241 9.26 13.64 -10.19
N ASN A 242 10.41 13.84 -9.53
CA ASN A 242 11.69 13.36 -10.03
C ASN A 242 11.74 11.82 -10.01
N ILE A 243 11.68 11.23 -11.20
CA ILE A 243 11.75 9.79 -11.45
C ILE A 243 12.75 9.55 -12.58
N LEU A 244 13.87 8.93 -12.21
CA LEU A 244 14.92 8.49 -13.11
C LEU A 244 14.89 6.95 -13.13
N LEU A 245 14.67 6.39 -14.31
CA LEU A 245 14.60 4.95 -14.54
C LEU A 245 15.59 4.56 -15.63
N LYS A 246 15.71 3.26 -15.90
CA LYS A 246 16.51 2.73 -17.00
C LYS A 246 15.64 1.92 -17.93
N ASP A 247 15.79 2.16 -19.23
CA ASP A 247 15.17 1.31 -20.23
C ASP A 247 15.88 -0.06 -20.33
N ILE A 248 15.38 -0.91 -21.20
CA ILE A 248 15.93 -2.25 -21.46
C ILE A 248 17.39 -2.22 -21.97
N ASN A 249 17.81 -1.13 -22.61
CA ASN A 249 19.18 -0.90 -23.09
C ASN A 249 20.06 -0.23 -22.03
N ASN A 250 19.58 -0.14 -20.78
CA ASN A 250 20.26 0.49 -19.64
C ASN A 250 20.54 1.99 -19.85
N LYS A 251 19.81 2.64 -20.76
CA LYS A 251 19.82 4.08 -20.95
C LYS A 251 18.92 4.72 -19.93
N GLU A 252 19.40 5.81 -19.32
CA GLU A 252 18.62 6.57 -18.36
C GLU A 252 17.44 7.27 -19.03
N VAL A 253 16.26 7.14 -18.42
CA VAL A 253 15.02 7.78 -18.81
C VAL A 253 14.55 8.64 -17.64
N ASP A 254 14.56 9.95 -17.87
CA ASP A 254 14.14 10.95 -16.91
C ASP A 254 12.69 11.37 -17.19
N LEU A 255 11.76 10.87 -16.39
CA LEU A 255 10.32 11.18 -16.55
C LEU A 255 9.96 12.56 -16.01
N SER A 256 10.88 13.25 -15.34
CA SER A 256 10.61 14.51 -14.63
C SER A 256 10.91 15.76 -15.44
N LYS A 257 11.65 15.62 -16.53
CA LYS A 257 11.97 16.77 -17.38
C LYS A 257 10.78 17.18 -18.23
N PRO A 258 10.52 18.50 -18.37
CA PRO A 258 9.71 19.03 -19.45
C PRO A 258 10.43 18.68 -20.76
N ILE A 259 9.76 17.94 -21.63
CA ILE A 259 10.29 17.59 -22.96
C ILE A 259 9.58 18.36 -24.08
N GLY A 260 8.72 19.32 -23.73
CA GLY A 260 7.92 20.09 -24.68
C GLY A 260 6.81 19.27 -25.37
N GLN A 261 6.58 18.04 -24.92
CA GLN A 261 5.61 17.10 -25.47
C GLN A 261 4.75 16.50 -24.35
N TRP A 262 3.54 16.08 -24.71
CA TRP A 262 2.69 15.29 -23.81
C TRP A 262 3.35 13.95 -23.51
N LYS A 263 3.20 13.46 -22.28
CA LYS A 263 3.72 12.15 -21.86
C LYS A 263 2.59 11.26 -21.41
N VAL A 264 2.47 10.08 -22.02
CA VAL A 264 1.61 9.00 -21.53
C VAL A 264 2.48 8.00 -20.77
N ILE A 265 2.10 7.73 -19.53
CA ILE A 265 2.78 6.76 -18.66
C ILE A 265 1.79 5.64 -18.36
N TYR A 266 2.05 4.47 -18.93
CA TYR A 266 1.28 3.26 -18.67
C TYR A 266 2.08 2.35 -17.74
N PHE A 267 1.50 1.97 -16.61
CA PHE A 267 2.11 1.04 -15.65
C PHE A 267 1.30 -0.25 -15.58
N ASN A 268 1.99 -1.40 -15.64
CA ASN A 268 1.39 -2.70 -15.36
C ASN A 268 2.40 -3.68 -14.72
N PHE A 269 1.94 -4.76 -14.10
CA PHE A 269 2.78 -5.91 -13.72
C PHE A 269 2.82 -6.92 -14.87
N LEU A 270 4.02 -7.31 -15.29
CA LEU A 270 4.17 -8.26 -16.38
C LEU A 270 3.89 -9.69 -15.89
N SER A 271 2.68 -10.18 -16.15
CA SER A 271 2.26 -11.54 -15.86
C SER A 271 1.74 -12.23 -17.14
N ALA A 272 1.73 -13.55 -17.19
CA ALA A 272 1.20 -14.27 -18.37
C ALA A 272 -0.30 -14.01 -18.60
N SER A 273 -1.09 -13.81 -17.54
CA SER A 273 -2.52 -13.49 -17.67
C SER A 273 -2.77 -12.09 -18.21
N GLU A 274 -1.87 -11.15 -17.92
CA GLU A 274 -2.05 -9.74 -18.28
C GLU A 274 -1.58 -9.41 -19.71
N ILE A 275 -0.78 -10.28 -20.35
CA ILE A 275 -0.20 -10.00 -21.67
C ILE A 275 -1.25 -9.61 -22.73
N PRO A 276 -2.40 -10.30 -22.89
CA PRO A 276 -3.39 -9.91 -23.89
C PRO A 276 -3.92 -8.48 -23.68
N GLN A 277 -4.20 -8.10 -22.43
CA GLN A 277 -4.65 -6.76 -22.08
C GLN A 277 -3.56 -5.70 -22.27
N ILE A 278 -2.32 -6.03 -21.88
CA ILE A 278 -1.15 -5.18 -22.12
C ILE A 278 -0.99 -4.90 -23.61
N LYS A 279 -1.02 -5.92 -24.48
CA LYS A 279 -0.91 -5.72 -25.93
C LYS A 279 -2.04 -4.87 -26.49
N ASN A 280 -3.26 -5.02 -25.99
CA ASN A 280 -4.39 -4.18 -26.41
C ASN A 280 -4.15 -2.68 -26.14
N TRP A 281 -3.65 -2.36 -24.93
CA TRP A 281 -3.27 -0.99 -24.60
C TRP A 281 -2.08 -0.50 -25.42
N LEU A 282 -1.02 -1.31 -25.58
CA LEU A 282 0.15 -0.92 -26.37
C LEU A 282 -0.20 -0.67 -27.85
N ASN A 283 -1.07 -1.48 -28.46
CA ASN A 283 -1.60 -1.24 -29.80
C ASN A 283 -2.36 0.08 -29.92
N THR A 284 -3.13 0.42 -28.89
CA THR A 284 -3.87 1.69 -28.86
C THR A 284 -2.90 2.86 -28.73
N LEU A 285 -2.00 2.77 -27.75
CA LEU A 285 -1.02 3.81 -27.46
C LEU A 285 -0.08 4.04 -28.64
N SER A 286 0.35 2.98 -29.34
CA SER A 286 1.23 3.12 -30.50
C SER A 286 0.61 3.94 -31.64
N ASN A 287 -0.71 4.06 -31.73
CA ASN A 287 -1.35 4.93 -32.70
C ASN A 287 -1.19 6.42 -32.34
N PHE A 288 -1.14 6.78 -31.05
CA PHE A 288 -1.01 8.17 -30.59
C PHE A 288 0.41 8.71 -30.62
N SER A 289 1.44 7.85 -30.70
CA SER A 289 2.83 8.32 -30.67
C SER A 289 3.20 9.23 -31.85
N LYS A 290 2.33 9.33 -32.86
CA LYS A 290 2.51 10.16 -34.07
C LYS A 290 2.08 11.62 -33.84
N GLU A 291 1.42 11.93 -32.72
CA GLU A 291 0.71 13.19 -32.45
C GLU A 291 1.37 14.02 -31.33
N GLU A 292 2.67 14.34 -31.43
CA GLU A 292 3.41 15.12 -30.40
C GLU A 292 3.42 14.50 -28.98
N MET A 293 3.14 13.20 -28.88
CA MET A 293 3.12 12.46 -27.61
C MET A 293 4.28 11.51 -27.46
N LYS A 294 4.87 11.49 -26.27
CA LYS A 294 5.87 10.49 -25.87
C LYS A 294 5.25 9.46 -24.93
N ILE A 295 5.43 8.19 -25.26
CA ILE A 295 4.78 7.09 -24.55
C ILE A 295 5.81 6.26 -23.81
N TYR A 296 5.56 6.03 -22.53
CA TYR A 296 6.37 5.22 -21.64
C TYR A 296 5.51 4.09 -21.06
N ALA A 297 5.96 2.85 -21.24
CA ALA A 297 5.33 1.68 -20.64
C ALA A 297 6.25 1.09 -19.57
N LEU A 298 5.81 1.14 -18.31
CA LEU A 298 6.56 0.74 -17.13
C LEU A 298 6.04 -0.61 -16.67
N PHE A 299 6.90 -1.63 -16.65
CA PHE A 299 6.49 -3.00 -16.31
C PHE A 299 7.21 -3.53 -15.09
N GLY A 300 6.47 -3.78 -14.01
CA GLY A 300 6.97 -4.52 -12.85
C GLY A 300 7.24 -5.97 -13.23
N VAL A 301 8.50 -6.44 -13.09
CA VAL A 301 8.91 -7.80 -13.46
C VAL A 301 9.26 -8.62 -12.22
N SER A 302 8.44 -9.64 -11.91
CA SER A 302 8.60 -10.46 -10.69
C SER A 302 9.52 -11.67 -10.87
N SER A 303 9.58 -12.23 -12.08
CA SER A 303 10.28 -13.50 -12.38
C SER A 303 11.58 -13.36 -13.18
N CYS A 304 11.86 -12.16 -13.67
CA CYS A 304 13.10 -11.83 -14.36
C CYS A 304 13.93 -10.94 -13.44
N GLU A 305 15.01 -11.46 -12.85
CA GLU A 305 16.01 -10.59 -12.25
C GLU A 305 16.71 -9.82 -13.38
N TYR A 306 16.44 -8.52 -13.50
CA TYR A 306 17.18 -7.64 -14.41
C TYR A 306 18.57 -7.36 -13.81
N PHE A 307 19.41 -8.40 -13.75
CA PHE A 307 20.85 -8.25 -13.63
C PHE A 307 21.42 -7.92 -15.01
N PRO A 308 22.57 -7.23 -15.11
CA PRO A 308 23.14 -6.76 -16.38
C PRO A 308 23.36 -7.83 -17.47
N SER A 309 23.20 -9.12 -17.16
CA SER A 309 23.54 -10.25 -18.04
C SER A 309 22.38 -11.19 -18.40
N LYS A 310 21.15 -11.00 -17.86
CA LYS A 310 19.97 -11.79 -18.26
C LYS A 310 18.81 -10.88 -18.63
N LYS A 311 18.62 -10.71 -19.94
CA LYS A 311 17.47 -9.98 -20.50
C LYS A 311 16.18 -10.81 -20.35
N CYS A 312 15.05 -10.14 -20.15
CA CYS A 312 13.74 -10.79 -19.99
C CYS A 312 13.08 -10.94 -21.37
N PRO A 313 12.94 -12.17 -21.93
CA PRO A 313 12.54 -12.36 -23.33
C PRO A 313 11.20 -11.71 -23.70
N LYS A 314 10.25 -11.67 -22.74
CA LYS A 314 8.94 -11.04 -22.94
C LYS A 314 9.03 -9.52 -23.06
N ILE A 315 9.95 -8.88 -22.34
CA ILE A 315 10.16 -7.43 -22.44
C ILE A 315 10.82 -7.10 -23.79
N GLU A 316 11.75 -7.93 -24.26
CA GLU A 316 12.37 -7.78 -25.58
C GLU A 316 11.34 -7.94 -26.72
N GLU A 317 10.43 -8.91 -26.60
CA GLU A 317 9.34 -9.09 -27.56
C GLU A 317 8.50 -7.80 -27.68
N LEU A 318 8.10 -7.21 -26.55
CA LEU A 318 7.33 -5.97 -26.53
C LEU A 318 8.13 -4.78 -27.08
N GLU A 319 9.42 -4.66 -26.78
CA GLU A 319 10.26 -3.58 -27.33
C GLU A 319 10.35 -3.68 -28.86
N ASN A 320 10.55 -4.88 -29.40
CA ASN A 320 10.65 -5.11 -30.85
C ASN A 320 9.30 -4.90 -31.56
N GLU A 321 8.18 -5.22 -30.90
CA GLU A 321 6.84 -5.05 -31.45
C GLU A 321 6.39 -3.57 -31.46
N TYR A 322 6.86 -2.76 -30.50
CA TYR A 322 6.39 -1.40 -30.28
C TYR A 322 7.54 -0.37 -30.28
N GLU A 323 8.21 -0.19 -31.42
CA GLU A 323 9.39 0.69 -31.58
C GLU A 323 9.16 2.15 -31.16
N ASN A 324 7.91 2.61 -31.22
CA ASN A 324 7.52 3.99 -30.89
C ASN A 324 7.16 4.20 -29.41
N ILE A 325 7.12 3.14 -28.62
CA ILE A 325 6.87 3.17 -27.17
C ILE A 325 8.17 2.88 -26.44
N THR A 326 8.51 3.70 -25.44
CA THR A 326 9.67 3.43 -24.59
C THR A 326 9.29 2.43 -23.51
N ILE A 327 9.73 1.18 -23.65
CA ILE A 327 9.50 0.11 -22.68
C ILE A 327 10.55 0.17 -21.56
N ILE A 328 10.09 0.26 -20.31
CA ILE A 328 10.92 0.41 -19.11
C ILE A 328 10.62 -0.74 -18.15
N PRO A 329 11.50 -1.76 -18.05
CA PRO A 329 11.36 -2.80 -17.05
C PRO A 329 11.72 -2.27 -15.66
N ILE A 330 10.88 -2.55 -14.67
CA ILE A 330 11.07 -2.13 -13.27
C ILE A 330 11.42 -3.36 -12.45
N ASN A 331 12.66 -3.40 -11.94
CA ASN A 331 13.11 -4.46 -11.06
C ASN A 331 12.47 -4.33 -9.66
N ASN A 332 12.49 -5.41 -8.88
CA ASN A 332 11.89 -5.43 -7.54
C ASN A 332 12.46 -4.39 -6.55
N LYS A 333 13.73 -3.98 -6.71
CA LYS A 333 14.37 -2.98 -5.82
C LYS A 333 13.82 -1.58 -6.07
N ASP A 334 13.63 -1.23 -7.33
CA ASP A 334 13.10 0.07 -7.75
C ASP A 334 11.57 0.11 -7.69
N LEU A 335 10.91 -1.04 -7.74
CA LEU A 335 9.45 -1.15 -7.78
C LEU A 335 8.78 -0.59 -6.53
N ASP A 336 9.31 -0.85 -5.32
CA ASP A 336 8.71 -0.32 -4.10
C ASP A 336 8.79 1.21 -4.05
N GLU A 337 9.97 1.79 -4.28
CA GLU A 337 10.12 3.24 -4.32
C GLU A 337 9.31 3.86 -5.46
N LEU A 338 9.28 3.25 -6.64
CA LEU A 338 8.48 3.73 -7.77
C LEU A 338 6.98 3.69 -7.46
N THR A 339 6.46 2.59 -6.91
CA THR A 339 5.03 2.48 -6.57
C THR A 339 4.65 3.45 -5.45
N ILE A 340 5.53 3.68 -4.48
CA ILE A 340 5.36 4.69 -3.44
C ILE A 340 5.32 6.09 -4.07
N ARG A 341 6.32 6.45 -4.88
CA ARG A 341 6.42 7.77 -5.51
C ARG A 341 5.26 8.00 -6.45
N LEU A 342 4.97 7.06 -7.34
CA LEU A 342 3.85 7.15 -8.27
C LEU A 342 2.49 6.96 -7.59
N ARG A 343 2.43 6.56 -6.31
CA ARG A 343 1.20 6.19 -5.61
C ARG A 343 0.41 5.10 -6.34
N LEU A 344 1.12 4.13 -6.90
CA LEU A 344 0.54 3.00 -7.63
C LEU A 344 0.03 1.99 -6.62
N LEU A 345 -1.23 2.15 -6.23
CA LEU A 345 -1.93 1.20 -5.36
C LEU A 345 -2.46 -0.02 -6.13
N TYR A 346 -2.39 0.00 -7.47
CA TYR A 346 -3.14 -0.87 -8.35
C TYR A 346 -2.25 -1.52 -9.42
N PRO A 347 -2.60 -2.71 -9.91
CA PRO A 347 -1.80 -3.44 -10.88
C PRO A 347 -1.69 -2.73 -12.24
N GLU A 348 -2.68 -1.92 -12.61
CA GLU A 348 -2.72 -1.21 -13.89
C GLU A 348 -3.07 0.26 -13.68
N THR A 349 -2.33 1.17 -14.33
CA THR A 349 -2.57 2.62 -14.24
C THR A 349 -2.10 3.31 -15.50
N ILE A 350 -2.89 4.26 -16.01
CA ILE A 350 -2.50 5.22 -17.05
C ILE A 350 -2.45 6.60 -16.44
N MET A 351 -1.41 7.35 -16.77
CA MET A 351 -1.25 8.77 -16.42
C MET A 351 -0.93 9.59 -17.66
N LEU A 352 -1.45 10.81 -17.70
CA LEU A 352 -1.14 11.80 -18.72
C LEU A 352 -0.48 13.01 -18.07
N VAL A 353 0.69 13.38 -18.59
CA VAL A 353 1.48 14.50 -18.10
C VAL A 353 1.66 15.51 -19.24
N SER A 354 1.41 16.78 -18.95
CA SER A 354 1.51 17.87 -19.91
C SER A 354 2.96 18.23 -20.28
N PRO A 355 3.16 19.03 -21.36
CA PRO A 355 4.47 19.51 -21.77
C PRO A 355 5.27 20.25 -20.69
N ASN A 356 4.57 20.96 -19.79
CA ASN A 356 5.14 21.65 -18.62
C ASN A 356 5.22 20.74 -17.37
N ASN A 357 5.23 19.42 -17.57
CA ASN A 357 5.43 18.42 -16.54
C ASN A 357 4.37 18.41 -15.42
N THR A 358 3.11 18.75 -15.73
CA THR A 358 1.99 18.71 -14.77
C THR A 358 1.16 17.44 -15.01
N LEU A 359 0.76 16.74 -13.95
CA LEU A 359 -0.16 15.60 -14.07
C LEU A 359 -1.56 16.11 -14.41
N VAL A 360 -2.10 15.74 -15.57
CA VAL A 360 -3.42 16.19 -16.05
C VAL A 360 -4.47 15.10 -15.89
N TYR A 361 -4.07 13.84 -16.04
CA TYR A 361 -4.97 12.71 -15.88
C TYR A 361 -4.28 11.54 -15.20
N ARG A 362 -5.06 10.76 -14.47
CA ARG A 362 -4.69 9.50 -13.88
C ARG A 362 -5.92 8.60 -13.83
N THR A 363 -5.73 7.30 -14.08
CA THR A 363 -6.77 6.28 -13.85
C THR A 363 -7.38 6.45 -12.45
N PRO A 364 -8.69 6.75 -12.35
CA PRO A 364 -9.38 6.82 -11.07
C PRO A 364 -9.37 5.47 -10.39
N ALA A 365 -9.10 5.49 -9.10
CA ALA A 365 -9.04 4.27 -8.34
C ALA A 365 -9.45 4.52 -6.87
N GLY A 366 -10.24 3.59 -6.35
CA GLY A 366 -10.87 3.67 -5.04
C GLY A 366 -10.77 2.36 -4.28
N VAL A 367 -11.39 2.37 -3.09
CA VAL A 367 -11.36 1.26 -2.15
C VAL A 367 -12.74 1.07 -1.54
N VAL A 368 -13.24 -0.16 -1.60
CA VAL A 368 -14.47 -0.59 -0.92
C VAL A 368 -14.08 -1.07 0.47
N THR A 369 -14.54 -0.37 1.50
CA THR A 369 -14.08 -0.53 2.90
C THR A 369 -15.12 -1.20 3.80
N GLU A 370 -16.28 -1.57 3.24
CA GLU A 370 -17.41 -2.16 3.96
C GLU A 370 -17.16 -3.62 4.40
N GLU A 371 -16.28 -4.35 3.70
CA GLU A 371 -15.90 -5.73 4.02
C GLU A 371 -14.60 -5.78 4.85
N ALA A 372 -14.30 -6.94 5.46
CA ALA A 372 -13.05 -7.13 6.20
C ALA A 372 -11.82 -7.29 5.29
N ILE A 373 -12.01 -7.83 4.09
CA ILE A 373 -11.01 -7.76 3.02
C ILE A 373 -11.44 -6.68 2.05
N TRP A 374 -10.69 -5.57 2.02
CA TRP A 374 -11.01 -4.45 1.16
C TRP A 374 -10.81 -4.80 -0.30
N LYS A 375 -11.69 -4.26 -1.15
CA LYS A 375 -11.62 -4.45 -2.59
C LYS A 375 -11.19 -3.16 -3.25
N TYR A 376 -10.20 -3.29 -4.12
CA TYR A 376 -9.81 -2.22 -5.03
C TYR A 376 -10.88 -2.02 -6.10
N THR A 377 -11.21 -0.77 -6.39
CA THR A 377 -11.98 -0.40 -7.57
C THR A 377 -11.09 0.39 -8.50
N ILE A 378 -10.87 -0.11 -9.70
CA ILE A 378 -10.15 0.60 -10.75
C ILE A 378 -11.13 0.81 -11.88
N THR A 379 -11.25 2.04 -12.34
CA THR A 379 -12.03 2.35 -13.53
C THR A 379 -11.07 2.78 -14.61
N MET A 380 -10.50 1.78 -15.30
CA MET A 380 -9.73 2.05 -16.51
C MET A 380 -10.65 2.74 -17.53
N PRO A 381 -10.19 3.82 -18.18
CA PRO A 381 -10.94 4.41 -19.28
C PRO A 381 -11.08 3.37 -20.39
N THR A 382 -12.17 3.42 -21.15
CA THR A 382 -12.19 2.69 -22.42
C THR A 382 -11.17 3.32 -23.36
N ILE A 383 -10.71 2.54 -24.35
CA ILE A 383 -9.83 3.06 -25.41
C ILE A 383 -10.44 4.31 -26.04
N GLU A 384 -11.73 4.27 -26.40
CA GLU A 384 -12.46 5.40 -27.00
C GLU A 384 -12.47 6.65 -26.10
N GLN A 385 -12.74 6.48 -24.79
CA GLN A 385 -12.72 7.56 -23.82
C GLN A 385 -11.33 8.20 -23.71
N PHE A 386 -10.29 7.35 -23.72
CA PHE A 386 -8.91 7.83 -23.66
C PHE A 386 -8.50 8.53 -24.96
N SER A 387 -8.84 7.98 -26.14
CA SER A 387 -8.63 8.63 -27.43
C SER A 387 -9.24 10.02 -27.47
N HIS A 388 -10.50 10.15 -27.03
CA HIS A 388 -11.20 11.42 -27.03
C HIS A 388 -10.56 12.45 -26.08
N LEU A 389 -10.06 12.01 -24.92
CA LEU A 389 -9.30 12.86 -24.00
C LEU A 389 -8.04 13.41 -24.69
N ILE A 390 -7.28 12.54 -25.37
CA ILE A 390 -6.07 12.92 -26.10
C ILE A 390 -6.39 13.93 -27.21
N GLU A 391 -7.37 13.66 -28.07
CA GLU A 391 -7.78 14.57 -29.15
C GLU A 391 -8.25 15.94 -28.65
N THR A 392 -8.87 15.98 -27.46
CA THR A 392 -9.35 17.24 -26.87
C THR A 392 -8.18 18.09 -26.36
N LEU A 393 -7.11 17.44 -25.89
CA LEU A 393 -5.91 18.10 -25.38
C LEU A 393 -4.93 18.52 -26.49
N ASP A 394 -5.02 17.93 -27.67
CA ASP A 394 -4.24 18.36 -28.84
C ASP A 394 -4.84 19.63 -29.50
N LYS A 395 -6.16 19.80 -29.38
CA LYS A 395 -6.90 20.96 -29.94
C LYS A 395 -6.83 22.23 -29.09
N ASN A 396 -6.39 22.13 -27.84
CA ASN A 396 -6.36 23.22 -26.85
C ASN A 396 -4.95 23.39 -26.28
#